data_AF-A0A258MWN4-F1
#
_entry.id   AF-A0A258MWN4-F1
#
_cell.length_a   1.000
_cell.length_b   1.000
_cell.length_c   1.000
_cell.angle_alpha   90.00
_cell.angle_beta   90.00
_cell.angle_gamma   90.00
#
_symmetry.space_group_name_H-M   'P 1'
#
loop_
_entity.id
_entity.type
_entity.pdbx_description
1 polymer ?
#
loop_
_entity_poly.entity_id
_entity_poly.type
_entity_poly.pdbx_seq_one_letter_code
_entity_poly.pdbx_strand_id
1 'polypeptide(L)'
;MTILTPNGFSLDTAGRRIVVDPVTRIEGHMRCEVNVDANNVIRNAVSTGTMWRGLEVILKGRDPRDAWAFVERICGVCTGCHALTSVRAVEDALQIKIPNNAFLIREIMAKVLQWHDHVVHFYHLHALDWVNPVNALKADPKATSALQQAISDHSKSSPGYFRDVQNRLKKFVESGQLGIFKNGYWDNPAYKLPPEADLLAVTHYLEALDFQREIVKVHTIFGGKNPHPNYMVGGVPCAINMEGDMSAGAPLNMERLNFVKLKLQEAFEFSKNVYVPDVIAIASYYKGWLYGGGLSATNVMDYGDYEAIQGQKSTDRLPGGVILNGNWNEIHPIDPRDPEQVQEFVTH
;
A
#
# COMPACT_ATOMS: atom_id res chain seq x y z
N MET A 1 -32.83 11.23 -11.30
CA MET A 1 -32.37 11.98 -12.49
C MET A 1 -31.16 11.25 -13.00
N THR A 2 -31.16 10.82 -14.25
CA THR A 2 -30.05 10.06 -14.84
C THR A 2 -29.07 11.02 -15.50
N ILE A 3 -27.77 10.86 -15.20
CA ILE A 3 -26.69 11.62 -15.79
C ILE A 3 -25.86 10.65 -16.64
N LEU A 4 -25.69 10.96 -17.92
CA LEU A 4 -24.76 10.25 -18.79
C LEU A 4 -23.41 10.97 -18.74
N THR A 5 -22.36 10.27 -18.35
CA THR A 5 -21.01 10.82 -18.30
C THR A 5 -20.30 10.61 -19.64
N PRO A 6 -19.36 11.49 -20.03
CA PRO A 6 -18.60 11.34 -21.27
C PRO A 6 -17.79 10.02 -21.35
N ASN A 7 -17.43 9.44 -20.21
CA ASN A 7 -16.70 8.17 -20.12
C ASN A 7 -17.61 6.92 -20.09
N GLY A 8 -18.89 7.04 -20.45
CA GLY A 8 -19.77 5.91 -20.73
C GLY A 8 -20.55 5.35 -19.53
N PHE A 9 -20.51 6.00 -18.36
CA PHE A 9 -21.34 5.59 -17.21
C PHE A 9 -22.69 6.30 -17.22
N SER A 10 -23.73 5.59 -16.77
CA SER A 10 -25.08 6.11 -16.59
C SER A 10 -25.39 6.16 -15.10
N LEU A 11 -25.26 7.34 -14.51
CA LEU A 11 -25.43 7.57 -13.08
C LEU A 11 -26.90 7.84 -12.77
N ASP A 12 -27.53 7.03 -11.92
CA ASP A 12 -28.92 7.22 -11.51
C ASP A 12 -29.07 7.35 -9.98
N THR A 13 -29.64 8.48 -9.58
CA THR A 13 -29.87 8.88 -8.20
C THR A 13 -31.25 8.50 -7.64
N ALA A 14 -32.15 7.92 -8.45
CA ALA A 14 -33.53 7.62 -8.04
C ALA A 14 -33.65 6.45 -7.04
N GLY A 15 -32.67 5.54 -7.03
CA GLY A 15 -32.66 4.36 -6.17
C GLY A 15 -32.46 4.67 -4.68
N ARG A 16 -32.57 3.63 -3.84
CA ARG A 16 -32.35 3.74 -2.39
C ARG A 16 -30.93 4.22 -2.13
N ARG A 17 -30.78 5.30 -1.36
CA ARG A 17 -29.48 5.85 -0.97
C ARG A 17 -28.92 5.11 0.24
N ILE A 18 -27.65 4.74 0.18
CA ILE A 18 -26.87 4.12 1.26
C ILE A 18 -25.65 4.99 1.51
N VAL A 19 -25.33 5.22 2.78
CA VAL A 19 -24.23 6.07 3.23
C VAL A 19 -23.27 5.24 4.07
N VAL A 20 -21.99 5.34 3.76
CA VAL A 20 -20.89 4.78 4.56
C VAL A 20 -20.01 5.94 5.02
N ASP A 21 -20.20 6.33 6.27
CA ASP A 21 -19.49 7.42 6.93
C ASP A 21 -19.40 7.12 8.43
N PRO A 22 -18.22 6.74 8.96
CA PRO A 22 -16.93 6.74 8.27
C PRO A 22 -16.72 5.56 7.31
N VAL A 23 -15.97 5.77 6.23
CA VAL A 23 -15.26 4.67 5.55
C VAL A 23 -14.03 4.33 6.41
N THR A 24 -14.05 3.18 7.07
CA THR A 24 -12.95 2.72 7.94
C THR A 24 -11.91 1.90 7.15
N ARG A 25 -10.78 1.58 7.79
CA ARG A 25 -9.66 0.80 7.19
C ARG A 25 -9.07 1.46 5.94
N ILE A 26 -9.06 2.79 5.93
CA ILE A 26 -8.31 3.64 5.00
C ILE A 26 -7.46 4.62 5.80
N GLU A 27 -6.53 5.30 5.14
CA GLU A 27 -5.89 6.49 5.70
C GLU A 27 -6.83 7.69 5.58
N GLY A 28 -6.83 8.56 6.59
CA GLY A 28 -7.59 9.81 6.58
C GLY A 28 -9.10 9.66 6.76
N HIS A 29 -9.85 10.53 6.07
CA HIS A 29 -11.29 10.66 6.23
C HIS A 29 -12.00 10.67 4.88
N MET A 30 -12.91 9.72 4.70
CA MET A 30 -13.73 9.60 3.50
C MET A 30 -15.17 9.28 3.88
N ARG A 31 -16.07 9.83 3.08
CA ARG A 31 -17.48 9.48 3.00
C ARG A 31 -17.76 8.89 1.64
N CYS A 32 -18.47 7.77 1.61
CA CYS A 32 -18.95 7.14 0.38
C CYS A 32 -20.47 7.05 0.42
N GLU A 33 -21.10 7.46 -0.68
CA GLU A 33 -22.55 7.32 -0.84
C GLU A 33 -22.89 6.63 -2.14
N VAL A 34 -23.87 5.74 -2.12
CA VAL A 34 -24.33 5.03 -3.31
C VAL A 34 -25.84 5.06 -3.41
N ASN A 35 -26.38 5.01 -4.64
CA ASN A 35 -27.77 4.66 -4.88
C ASN A 35 -27.82 3.25 -5.46
N VAL A 36 -28.70 2.42 -4.90
CA VAL A 36 -28.94 1.06 -5.40
C VAL A 36 -30.35 0.95 -5.98
N ASP A 37 -30.48 0.19 -7.07
CA ASP A 37 -31.78 -0.10 -7.69
C ASP A 37 -32.56 -1.18 -6.90
N ALA A 38 -33.71 -1.58 -7.44
CA ALA A 38 -34.58 -2.60 -6.84
C ALA A 38 -33.92 -3.98 -6.71
N ASN A 39 -32.84 -4.25 -7.46
CA ASN A 39 -32.06 -5.49 -7.42
C ASN A 39 -30.79 -5.34 -6.55
N ASN A 40 -30.67 -4.25 -5.79
CA ASN A 40 -29.49 -3.89 -5.00
C ASN A 40 -28.20 -3.66 -5.83
N VAL A 41 -28.31 -3.33 -7.10
CA VAL A 41 -27.15 -2.98 -7.94
C VAL A 41 -26.85 -1.50 -7.77
N ILE A 42 -25.59 -1.15 -7.54
CA ILE A 42 -25.14 0.26 -7.46
C ILE A 42 -25.33 0.92 -8.83
N ARG A 43 -26.10 2.02 -8.85
CA ARG A 43 -26.39 2.83 -10.04
C ARG A 43 -25.77 4.22 -10.00
N ASN A 44 -25.32 4.65 -8.83
CA ASN A 44 -24.61 5.90 -8.61
C ASN A 44 -23.65 5.74 -7.43
N ALA A 45 -22.50 6.39 -7.49
CA ALA A 45 -21.51 6.43 -6.43
C ALA A 45 -20.94 7.84 -6.29
N VAL A 46 -20.77 8.29 -5.05
CA VAL A 46 -20.24 9.61 -4.69
C VAL A 46 -19.07 9.40 -3.74
N SER A 47 -17.90 9.89 -4.16
CA SER A 47 -16.68 9.92 -3.35
C SER A 47 -16.52 11.31 -2.73
N THR A 48 -16.33 11.39 -1.42
CA THR A 48 -16.14 12.67 -0.72
C THR A 48 -14.94 12.56 0.22
N GLY A 49 -13.87 13.30 -0.08
CA GLY A 49 -12.79 13.54 0.87
C GLY A 49 -13.27 14.49 1.96
N THR A 50 -13.27 14.04 3.21
CA THR A 50 -13.85 14.79 4.33
C THR A 50 -12.79 15.49 5.20
N MET A 51 -11.60 15.75 4.62
CA MET A 51 -10.51 16.46 5.29
C MET A 51 -9.67 17.30 4.33
N TRP A 52 -9.10 18.39 4.83
CA TRP A 52 -8.11 19.22 4.15
C TRP A 52 -7.21 19.91 5.18
N ARG A 53 -5.93 20.12 4.85
CA ARG A 53 -4.94 20.76 5.74
C ARG A 53 -4.18 21.93 5.12
N GLY A 54 -4.22 22.10 3.79
CA GLY A 54 -3.63 23.26 3.11
C GLY A 54 -2.10 23.34 3.12
N LEU A 55 -1.39 22.22 2.97
CA LEU A 55 0.08 22.20 2.96
C LEU A 55 0.68 23.09 1.86
N GLU A 56 0.04 23.16 0.69
CA GLU A 56 0.46 24.03 -0.42
C GLU A 56 0.45 25.51 -0.04
N VAL A 57 -0.54 25.92 0.77
CA VAL A 57 -0.63 27.28 1.31
C VAL A 57 0.45 27.51 2.35
N ILE A 58 0.66 26.54 3.25
CA ILE A 58 1.65 26.61 4.33
C ILE A 58 3.07 26.74 3.80
N LEU A 59 3.38 26.16 2.63
CA LEU A 59 4.72 26.19 2.03
C LEU A 59 5.10 27.54 1.42
N LYS A 60 4.14 28.42 1.12
CA LYS A 60 4.43 29.71 0.48
C LYS A 60 5.39 30.54 1.34
N GLY A 61 6.48 31.01 0.73
CA GLY A 61 7.50 31.83 1.38
C GLY A 61 8.50 31.06 2.25
N ARG A 62 8.44 29.72 2.29
CA ARG A 62 9.44 28.89 2.99
C ARG A 62 10.64 28.59 2.10
N ASP A 63 11.74 28.18 2.72
CA ASP A 63 12.94 27.73 2.01
C ASP A 63 12.66 26.39 1.28
N PRO A 64 12.98 26.27 -0.02
CA PRO A 64 12.81 25.01 -0.75
C PRO A 64 13.54 23.82 -0.12
N ARG A 65 14.64 24.05 0.61
CA ARG A 65 15.40 22.99 1.29
C ARG A 65 14.66 22.37 2.47
N ASP A 66 13.70 23.09 3.03
CA ASP A 66 12.88 22.61 4.16
C ASP A 66 11.58 21.95 3.69
N ALA A 67 11.18 22.16 2.43
CA ALA A 67 9.87 21.76 1.90
C ALA A 67 9.58 20.26 2.09
N TRP A 68 10.60 19.41 1.89
CA TRP A 68 10.46 17.95 2.02
C TRP A 68 9.93 17.55 3.40
N ALA A 69 10.37 18.22 4.47
CA ALA A 69 9.96 17.90 5.83
C ALA A 69 8.51 18.31 6.11
N PHE A 70 8.00 19.35 5.44
CA PHE A 70 6.60 19.74 5.54
C PHE A 70 5.71 18.76 4.75
N VAL A 71 6.05 18.50 3.49
CA VAL A 71 5.21 17.63 2.64
C VAL A 71 5.30 16.17 3.04
N GLU A 72 6.36 15.72 3.70
CA GLU A 72 6.39 14.36 4.26
C GLU A 72 5.26 14.12 5.26
N ARG A 73 4.80 15.18 5.93
CA ARG A 73 3.68 15.11 6.88
C ARG A 73 2.33 15.16 6.18
N ILE A 74 2.29 15.16 4.84
CA ILE A 74 1.05 14.88 4.11
C ILE A 74 0.55 13.49 4.49
N CYS A 75 1.41 12.46 4.60
CA CYS A 75 0.93 11.14 4.96
C CYS A 75 1.96 10.34 5.78
N GLY A 76 1.48 9.70 6.85
CA GLY A 76 2.27 8.78 7.67
C GLY A 76 2.25 7.32 7.20
N VAL A 77 1.34 6.97 6.29
CA VAL A 77 1.24 5.61 5.71
C VAL A 77 2.20 5.49 4.53
N CYS A 78 2.00 6.26 3.45
CA CYS A 78 2.95 6.37 2.34
C CYS A 78 4.17 7.25 2.69
N THR A 79 4.70 7.05 3.90
CA THR A 79 5.71 7.91 4.52
C THR A 79 7.01 7.98 3.71
N GLY A 80 7.46 9.20 3.40
CA GLY A 80 8.72 9.47 2.71
C GLY A 80 8.58 9.65 1.19
N CYS A 81 7.51 9.18 0.55
CA CYS A 81 7.33 9.39 -0.90
C CYS A 81 7.18 10.88 -1.23
N HIS A 82 6.42 11.65 -0.44
CA HIS A 82 6.31 13.10 -0.61
C HIS A 82 7.64 13.83 -0.36
N ALA A 83 8.45 13.35 0.59
CA ALA A 83 9.79 13.90 0.82
C ALA A 83 10.70 13.66 -0.40
N LEU A 84 10.69 12.42 -0.92
CA LEU A 84 11.42 12.03 -2.13
C LEU A 84 11.01 12.88 -3.34
N THR A 85 9.70 13.05 -3.57
CA THR A 85 9.19 13.90 -4.66
C THR A 85 9.59 15.36 -4.46
N SER A 86 9.54 15.88 -3.23
CA SER A 86 9.95 17.26 -2.95
C SER A 86 11.43 17.50 -3.21
N VAL A 87 12.33 16.63 -2.75
CA VAL A 87 13.76 16.80 -3.03
C VAL A 87 14.05 16.64 -4.53
N ARG A 88 13.39 15.69 -5.22
CA ARG A 88 13.50 15.54 -6.69
C ARG A 88 13.03 16.81 -7.42
N ALA A 89 11.92 17.42 -7.01
CA ALA A 89 11.39 18.63 -7.62
C ALA A 89 12.31 19.85 -7.43
N VAL A 90 12.88 20.02 -6.23
CA VAL A 90 13.85 21.11 -5.97
C VAL A 90 15.16 20.87 -6.72
N GLU A 91 15.63 19.62 -6.77
CA GLU A 91 16.82 19.25 -7.53
C GLU A 91 16.64 19.47 -9.03
N ASP A 92 15.46 19.19 -9.57
CA ASP A 92 15.10 19.51 -10.95
C ASP A 92 15.12 21.04 -11.19
N ALA A 93 14.44 21.82 -10.35
CA ALA A 93 14.39 23.27 -10.49
C ALA A 93 15.78 23.93 -10.44
N LEU A 94 16.69 23.38 -9.62
CA LEU A 94 18.05 23.90 -9.44
C LEU A 94 19.12 23.16 -10.27
N GLN A 95 18.71 22.21 -11.11
CA GLN A 95 19.61 21.40 -11.96
C GLN A 95 20.70 20.67 -11.15
N ILE A 96 20.36 20.21 -9.95
CA ILE A 96 21.26 19.48 -9.06
C ILE A 96 21.29 18.01 -9.45
N LYS A 97 22.49 17.47 -9.69
CA LYS A 97 22.70 16.03 -9.89
C LYS A 97 23.26 15.40 -8.62
N ILE A 98 22.50 14.48 -8.02
CA ILE A 98 22.92 13.78 -6.80
C ILE A 98 23.93 12.67 -7.11
N PRO A 99 24.83 12.33 -6.17
CA PRO A 99 25.70 11.16 -6.30
C PRO A 99 24.92 9.84 -6.41
N ASN A 100 25.47 8.86 -7.12
CA ASN A 100 24.81 7.57 -7.36
C ASN A 100 24.42 6.82 -6.07
N ASN A 101 25.24 6.89 -5.01
CA ASN A 101 24.90 6.27 -3.73
C ASN A 101 23.64 6.90 -3.10
N ALA A 102 23.44 8.21 -3.25
CA ALA A 102 22.24 8.88 -2.76
C ALA A 102 21.01 8.45 -3.57
N PHE A 103 21.14 8.32 -4.89
CA PHE A 103 20.10 7.75 -5.75
C PHE A 103 19.71 6.34 -5.29
N LEU A 104 20.68 5.43 -5.15
CA LEU A 104 20.42 4.05 -4.73
C LEU A 104 19.80 3.95 -3.34
N ILE A 105 20.23 4.78 -2.38
CA ILE A 105 19.64 4.78 -1.02
C ILE A 105 18.18 5.26 -1.07
N ARG A 106 17.88 6.33 -1.82
CA ARG A 106 16.51 6.81 -2.01
C ARG A 106 15.62 5.76 -2.66
N GLU A 107 16.14 5.05 -3.66
CA GLU A 107 15.48 3.93 -4.33
C GLU A 107 15.19 2.76 -3.38
N ILE A 108 16.14 2.42 -2.50
CA ILE A 108 15.94 1.38 -1.47
C ILE A 108 14.84 1.81 -0.49
N MET A 109 14.86 3.06 -0.03
CA MET A 109 13.80 3.59 0.84
C MET A 109 12.43 3.55 0.14
N ALA A 110 12.33 3.99 -1.12
CA ALA A 110 11.08 3.92 -1.86
C ALA A 110 10.53 2.48 -1.99
N LYS A 111 11.39 1.49 -2.26
CA LYS A 111 11.00 0.07 -2.38
C LYS A 111 10.64 -0.56 -1.03
N VAL A 112 11.34 -0.16 0.04
CA VAL A 112 10.98 -0.55 1.41
C VAL A 112 9.61 0.00 1.79
N LEU A 113 9.32 1.26 1.45
CA LEU A 113 8.00 1.84 1.62
C LEU A 113 6.95 1.04 0.84
N GLN A 114 7.14 0.79 -0.45
CA GLN A 114 6.16 0.04 -1.24
C GLN A 114 5.88 -1.34 -0.63
N TRP A 115 6.93 -2.08 -0.26
CA TRP A 115 6.75 -3.37 0.37
C TRP A 115 5.95 -3.27 1.68
N HIS A 116 6.32 -2.33 2.57
CA HIS A 116 5.67 -2.15 3.87
C HIS A 116 4.22 -1.74 3.71
N ASP A 117 3.96 -0.72 2.90
CA ASP A 117 2.63 -0.18 2.64
C ASP A 117 1.72 -1.26 2.03
N HIS A 118 2.18 -1.98 1.00
CA HIS A 118 1.35 -3.01 0.34
C HIS A 118 1.03 -4.20 1.25
N VAL A 119 2.00 -4.70 2.01
CA VAL A 119 1.77 -5.80 2.96
C VAL A 119 0.84 -5.36 4.07
N VAL A 120 1.07 -4.17 4.65
CA VAL A 120 0.21 -3.65 5.71
C VAL A 120 -1.20 -3.40 5.20
N HIS A 121 -1.35 -2.79 4.02
CA HIS A 121 -2.63 -2.56 3.37
C HIS A 121 -3.38 -3.86 3.17
N PHE A 122 -2.77 -4.86 2.54
CA PHE A 122 -3.46 -6.12 2.25
C PHE A 122 -3.96 -6.78 3.52
N TYR A 123 -3.10 -7.00 4.52
CA TYR A 123 -3.51 -7.72 5.72
C TYR A 123 -4.40 -6.88 6.65
N HIS A 124 -3.99 -5.65 6.98
CA HIS A 124 -4.59 -4.89 8.09
C HIS A 124 -5.71 -3.95 7.66
N LEU A 125 -5.77 -3.60 6.38
CA LEU A 125 -6.81 -2.73 5.85
C LEU A 125 -7.78 -3.51 4.96
N HIS A 126 -7.29 -4.41 4.10
CA HIS A 126 -8.11 -5.02 3.04
C HIS A 126 -8.61 -6.43 3.38
N ALA A 127 -7.84 -7.26 4.08
CA ALA A 127 -8.14 -8.69 4.24
C ALA A 127 -9.50 -8.96 4.88
N LEU A 128 -9.95 -8.10 5.79
CA LEU A 128 -11.24 -8.26 6.47
C LEU A 128 -12.46 -8.03 5.57
N ASP A 129 -12.29 -7.60 4.32
CA ASP A 129 -13.35 -7.65 3.30
C ASP A 129 -13.52 -9.05 2.68
N TRP A 130 -12.49 -9.89 2.80
CA TRP A 130 -12.42 -11.22 2.18
C TRP A 130 -12.39 -12.36 3.20
N VAL A 131 -11.91 -12.06 4.42
CA VAL A 131 -11.62 -13.01 5.49
C VAL A 131 -12.57 -12.80 6.65
N ASN A 132 -13.14 -13.90 7.13
CA ASN A 132 -14.06 -13.94 8.26
C ASN A 132 -13.39 -14.57 9.50
N PRO A 133 -12.89 -13.76 10.46
CA PRO A 133 -12.21 -14.27 11.65
C PRO A 133 -13.14 -15.08 12.57
N VAL A 134 -14.46 -14.88 12.51
CA VAL A 134 -15.40 -15.70 13.29
C VAL A 134 -15.54 -17.10 12.66
N ASN A 135 -15.52 -17.18 11.34
CA ASN A 135 -15.58 -18.45 10.62
C ASN A 135 -14.31 -19.29 10.80
N ALA A 136 -13.13 -18.64 10.96
CA ALA A 136 -11.86 -19.30 11.29
C ALA A 136 -11.92 -20.18 12.56
N LEU A 137 -12.83 -19.89 13.50
CA LEU A 137 -13.03 -20.70 14.71
C LEU A 137 -13.58 -22.10 14.42
N LYS A 138 -14.11 -22.33 13.23
CA LYS A 138 -14.66 -23.63 12.79
C LYS A 138 -13.66 -24.49 12.04
N ALA A 139 -12.47 -23.96 11.75
CA ALA A 139 -11.46 -24.63 10.93
C ALA A 139 -10.88 -25.87 11.62
N ASP A 140 -10.55 -26.90 10.84
CA ASP A 140 -9.63 -27.95 11.29
C ASP A 140 -8.17 -27.48 11.13
N PRO A 141 -7.37 -27.38 12.22
CA PRO A 141 -5.97 -27.00 12.12
C PRO A 141 -5.11 -27.94 11.26
N LYS A 142 -5.47 -29.23 11.14
CA LYS A 142 -4.75 -30.16 10.26
C LYS A 142 -5.04 -29.85 8.79
N ALA A 143 -6.29 -29.60 8.44
CA ALA A 143 -6.65 -29.20 7.09
C ALA A 143 -6.06 -27.82 6.72
N THR A 144 -6.04 -26.88 7.67
CA THR A 144 -5.38 -25.57 7.51
C THR A 144 -3.88 -25.72 7.25
N SER A 145 -3.21 -26.63 7.99
CA SER A 145 -1.81 -26.98 7.78
C SER A 145 -1.55 -27.57 6.39
N ALA A 146 -2.39 -28.49 5.93
CA ALA A 146 -2.29 -29.05 4.59
C ALA A 146 -2.53 -27.98 3.50
N LEU A 147 -3.46 -27.05 3.71
CA LEU A 147 -3.70 -25.92 2.81
C LEU A 147 -2.47 -25.01 2.71
N GLN A 148 -1.87 -24.62 3.84
CA GLN A 148 -0.63 -23.83 3.86
C GLN A 148 0.48 -24.50 3.05
N GLN A 149 0.70 -25.80 3.28
CA GLN A 149 1.74 -26.57 2.60
C GLN A 149 1.47 -26.76 1.10
N ALA A 150 0.21 -26.69 0.68
CA ALA A 150 -0.17 -26.78 -0.73
C ALA A 150 0.06 -25.48 -1.50
N ILE A 151 0.03 -24.32 -0.83
CA ILE A 151 0.15 -23.02 -1.48
C ILE A 151 1.55 -22.38 -1.36
N SER A 152 2.38 -22.82 -0.41
CA SER A 152 3.67 -22.18 -0.13
C SER A 152 4.62 -23.02 0.73
N ASP A 153 5.93 -22.76 0.57
CA ASP A 153 7.03 -23.30 1.36
C ASP A 153 7.24 -22.59 2.73
N HIS A 154 6.28 -21.77 3.18
CA HIS A 154 6.38 -21.07 4.47
C HIS A 154 6.55 -22.05 5.63
N SER A 155 7.61 -21.84 6.42
CA SER A 155 8.01 -22.80 7.47
C SER A 155 7.01 -22.95 8.62
N LYS A 156 6.19 -21.93 8.88
CA LYS A 156 5.19 -21.94 9.97
C LYS A 156 3.88 -22.58 9.52
N SER A 157 3.94 -23.86 9.18
CA SER A 157 2.80 -24.58 8.61
C SER A 157 2.21 -25.67 9.51
N SER A 158 2.65 -25.81 10.77
CA SER A 158 2.28 -26.98 11.59
C SER A 158 0.82 -26.93 12.07
N PRO A 159 0.13 -28.09 12.22
CA PRO A 159 -1.22 -28.10 12.78
C PRO A 159 -1.29 -27.54 14.21
N GLY A 160 -0.22 -27.71 14.99
CA GLY A 160 -0.13 -27.14 16.33
C GLY A 160 -0.13 -25.62 16.32
N TYR A 161 0.62 -25.01 15.40
CA TYR A 161 0.68 -23.55 15.25
C TYR A 161 -0.69 -22.95 14.93
N PHE A 162 -1.40 -23.50 13.94
CA PHE A 162 -2.76 -23.04 13.60
C PHE A 162 -3.75 -23.25 14.74
N ARG A 163 -3.63 -24.34 15.51
CA ARG A 163 -4.45 -24.59 16.70
C ARG A 163 -4.20 -23.54 17.78
N ASP A 164 -2.95 -23.14 18.00
CA ASP A 164 -2.61 -22.14 19.00
C ASP A 164 -3.14 -20.75 18.62
N VAL A 165 -3.06 -20.37 17.34
CA VAL A 165 -3.67 -19.15 16.82
C VAL A 165 -5.20 -19.20 16.95
N GLN A 166 -5.83 -20.31 16.56
CA GLN A 166 -7.27 -20.50 16.70
C GLN A 166 -7.71 -20.42 18.17
N ASN A 167 -6.96 -21.02 19.10
CA ASN A 167 -7.22 -20.93 20.54
C ASN A 167 -7.11 -19.50 21.06
N ARG A 168 -6.11 -18.74 20.60
CA ARG A 168 -5.95 -17.32 20.94
C ARG A 168 -7.14 -16.49 20.43
N LEU A 169 -7.56 -16.72 19.19
CA LEU A 169 -8.72 -16.06 18.60
C LEU A 169 -10.01 -16.44 19.32
N LYS A 170 -10.18 -17.72 19.67
CA LYS A 170 -11.32 -18.22 20.43
C LYS A 170 -11.45 -17.52 21.78
N LYS A 171 -10.36 -17.46 22.55
CA LYS A 171 -10.32 -16.74 23.84
C LYS A 171 -10.65 -15.25 23.67
N PHE A 172 -10.15 -14.62 22.60
CA PHE A 172 -10.45 -13.22 22.30
C PHE A 172 -11.95 -13.01 22.01
N VAL A 173 -12.57 -13.89 21.20
CA VAL A 173 -14.00 -13.81 20.89
C VAL A 173 -14.86 -14.13 22.13
N GLU A 174 -14.52 -15.16 22.91
CA GLU A 174 -15.22 -15.56 24.14
C GLU A 174 -15.13 -14.51 25.25
N SER A 175 -14.16 -13.60 25.21
CA SER A 175 -14.07 -12.48 26.15
C SER A 175 -15.25 -11.49 26.04
N GLY A 176 -15.98 -11.50 24.91
CA GLY A 176 -17.01 -10.50 24.58
C GLY A 176 -16.45 -9.13 24.20
N GLN A 177 -15.14 -8.91 24.30
CA GLN A 177 -14.45 -7.67 23.95
C GLN A 177 -13.82 -7.77 22.56
N LEU A 178 -14.66 -7.83 21.52
CA LEU A 178 -14.25 -8.12 20.14
C LEU A 178 -13.35 -7.06 19.46
N GLY A 179 -13.10 -5.91 20.11
CA GLY A 179 -12.20 -4.88 19.61
C GLY A 179 -12.47 -4.51 18.15
N ILE A 180 -11.44 -4.65 17.30
CA ILE A 180 -11.50 -4.36 15.86
C ILE A 180 -12.46 -5.27 15.08
N PHE A 181 -12.88 -6.41 15.64
CA PHE A 181 -13.85 -7.32 15.02
C PHE A 181 -15.30 -7.06 15.45
N LYS A 182 -15.52 -6.11 16.37
CA LYS A 182 -16.86 -5.81 16.86
C LYS A 182 -17.75 -5.27 15.73
N ASN A 183 -18.97 -5.79 15.62
CA ASN A 183 -19.98 -5.39 14.63
C ASN A 183 -19.52 -5.52 13.16
N GLY A 184 -18.52 -6.37 12.88
CA GLY A 184 -18.21 -6.74 11.50
C GLY A 184 -19.33 -7.58 10.88
N TYR A 185 -19.37 -7.62 9.55
CA TYR A 185 -20.43 -8.26 8.76
C TYR A 185 -20.24 -9.78 8.64
N TRP A 186 -19.91 -10.45 9.75
CA TRP A 186 -19.41 -11.83 9.75
C TRP A 186 -20.45 -12.91 9.40
N ASP A 187 -21.72 -12.53 9.28
CA ASP A 187 -22.82 -13.37 8.80
C ASP A 187 -23.18 -13.10 7.33
N ASN A 188 -22.52 -12.14 6.69
CA ASN A 188 -22.80 -11.75 5.31
C ASN A 188 -22.38 -12.86 4.34
N PRO A 189 -23.28 -13.33 3.45
CA PRO A 189 -22.98 -14.37 2.47
C PRO A 189 -21.95 -13.95 1.41
N ALA A 190 -21.52 -12.69 1.39
CA ALA A 190 -20.42 -12.21 0.55
C ALA A 190 -19.09 -12.90 0.89
N TYR A 191 -18.86 -13.31 2.14
CA TYR A 191 -17.67 -14.09 2.51
C TYR A 191 -17.73 -15.50 1.92
N LYS A 192 -16.71 -15.89 1.17
CA LYS A 192 -16.66 -17.16 0.41
C LYS A 192 -15.58 -18.14 0.87
N LEU A 193 -14.67 -17.70 1.74
CA LEU A 193 -13.59 -18.57 2.20
C LEU A 193 -14.12 -19.72 3.06
N PRO A 194 -13.58 -20.95 2.91
CA PRO A 194 -13.80 -22.00 3.88
C PRO A 194 -13.10 -21.63 5.21
N PRO A 195 -13.54 -22.20 6.34
CA PRO A 195 -12.94 -21.94 7.66
C PRO A 195 -11.41 -22.06 7.67
N GLU A 196 -10.85 -23.06 6.98
CA GLU A 196 -9.40 -23.29 6.91
C GLU A 196 -8.66 -22.14 6.24
N ALA A 197 -9.20 -21.56 5.16
CA ALA A 197 -8.60 -20.41 4.50
C ALA A 197 -8.74 -19.14 5.34
N ASP A 198 -9.85 -18.99 6.08
CA ASP A 198 -9.99 -17.90 7.04
C ASP A 198 -8.95 -17.99 8.18
N LEU A 199 -8.75 -19.18 8.76
CA LEU A 199 -7.76 -19.38 9.82
C LEU A 199 -6.34 -19.15 9.32
N LEU A 200 -6.04 -19.59 8.10
CA LEU A 200 -4.77 -19.32 7.45
C LEU A 200 -4.53 -17.81 7.30
N ALA A 201 -5.47 -17.08 6.72
CA ALA A 201 -5.34 -15.65 6.49
C ALA A 201 -5.30 -14.83 7.80
N VAL A 202 -6.08 -15.22 8.83
CA VAL A 202 -5.96 -14.62 10.18
C VAL A 202 -4.60 -14.88 10.81
N THR A 203 -4.01 -16.05 10.55
CA THR A 203 -2.66 -16.36 11.03
C THR A 203 -1.62 -15.46 10.37
N HIS A 204 -1.68 -15.32 9.04
CA HIS A 204 -0.80 -14.43 8.29
C HIS A 204 -1.03 -12.95 8.56
N TYR A 205 -2.26 -12.54 8.89
CA TYR A 205 -2.55 -11.19 9.42
C TYR A 205 -1.69 -10.89 10.65
N LEU A 206 -1.63 -11.82 11.61
CA LEU A 206 -0.83 -11.64 12.83
C LEU A 206 0.67 -11.65 12.53
N GLU A 207 1.12 -12.53 11.64
CA GLU A 207 2.53 -12.56 11.21
C GLU A 207 2.96 -11.28 10.48
N ALA A 208 2.10 -10.75 9.61
CA ALA A 208 2.33 -9.49 8.91
C ALA A 208 2.41 -8.33 9.90
N LEU A 209 1.53 -8.28 10.91
CA LEU A 209 1.56 -7.26 11.96
C LEU A 209 2.87 -7.28 12.75
N ASP A 210 3.39 -8.48 12.99
CA ASP A 210 4.66 -8.66 13.66
C ASP A 210 5.84 -8.27 12.78
N PHE A 211 5.84 -8.69 11.52
CA PHE A 211 6.99 -8.54 10.64
C PHE A 211 7.14 -7.13 10.06
N GLN A 212 6.03 -6.41 9.81
CA GLN A 212 6.08 -5.08 9.21
C GLN A 212 6.96 -4.07 9.98
N ARG A 213 7.13 -4.23 11.29
CA ARG A 213 8.02 -3.35 12.10
C ARG A 213 9.50 -3.59 11.84
N GLU A 214 9.87 -4.75 11.29
CA GLU A 214 11.25 -5.13 11.04
C GLU A 214 11.78 -4.49 9.76
N ILE A 215 10.98 -4.47 8.70
CA ILE A 215 11.39 -3.92 7.40
C ILE A 215 11.63 -2.40 7.46
N VAL A 216 10.83 -1.68 8.26
CA VAL A 216 10.97 -0.22 8.40
C VAL A 216 12.25 0.20 9.13
N LYS A 217 12.96 -0.73 9.77
CA LYS A 217 14.31 -0.46 10.32
C LYS A 217 15.30 -0.07 9.23
N VAL A 218 15.06 -0.42 7.97
CA VAL A 218 15.85 0.06 6.82
C VAL A 218 15.68 1.58 6.66
N HIS A 219 14.47 2.12 6.77
CA HIS A 219 14.25 3.58 6.83
C HIS A 219 14.93 4.19 8.06
N THR A 220 14.91 3.51 9.21
CA THR A 220 15.61 4.00 10.41
C THR A 220 17.12 4.10 10.21
N ILE A 221 17.73 3.18 9.48
CA ILE A 221 19.17 3.22 9.17
C ILE A 221 19.51 4.37 8.22
N PHE A 222 18.74 4.54 7.14
CA PHE A 222 19.06 5.56 6.12
C PHE A 222 18.54 6.97 6.44
N GLY A 223 17.43 7.06 7.16
CA GLY A 223 16.71 8.30 7.45
C GLY A 223 16.40 8.51 8.93
N GLY A 224 17.02 7.76 9.84
CA GLY A 224 16.97 7.98 11.29
C GLY A 224 15.70 7.50 12.01
N LYS A 225 14.56 7.39 11.32
CA LYS A 225 13.28 6.95 11.92
C LYS A 225 12.28 6.45 10.87
N ASN A 226 11.25 5.76 11.34
CA ASN A 226 10.02 5.47 10.61
C ASN A 226 8.85 5.46 11.61
N PRO A 227 7.70 6.10 11.31
CA PRO A 227 7.42 6.93 10.12
C PRO A 227 8.23 8.24 10.07
N HIS A 228 8.19 8.90 8.92
CA HIS A 228 8.85 10.16 8.58
C HIS A 228 10.40 10.16 8.63
N PRO A 229 11.07 9.30 7.82
CA PRO A 229 12.53 9.33 7.67
C PRO A 229 13.06 10.64 7.09
N ASN A 230 14.24 11.07 7.53
CA ASN A 230 14.87 12.28 7.03
C ASN A 230 15.38 12.15 5.58
N TYR A 231 15.15 13.18 4.78
CA TYR A 231 15.74 13.41 3.45
C TYR A 231 16.55 14.71 3.44
N MET A 232 17.23 15.01 2.34
CA MET A 232 17.84 16.32 2.10
C MET A 232 17.97 16.60 0.60
N VAL A 233 17.86 17.87 0.20
CA VAL A 233 18.18 18.30 -1.17
C VAL A 233 19.67 18.07 -1.45
N GLY A 234 20.00 17.49 -2.60
CA GLY A 234 21.36 17.21 -3.05
C GLY A 234 21.94 15.85 -2.65
N GLY A 235 21.22 15.04 -1.87
CA GLY A 235 21.66 13.69 -1.54
C GLY A 235 20.90 13.00 -0.41
N VAL A 236 21.63 12.32 0.47
CA VAL A 236 21.13 11.68 1.70
C VAL A 236 22.02 12.05 2.90
N PRO A 237 21.46 12.21 4.11
CA PRO A 237 22.23 12.62 5.29
C PRO A 237 23.07 11.49 5.91
N CYS A 238 22.82 10.24 5.52
CA CYS A 238 23.50 9.06 6.04
C CYS A 238 24.86 8.82 5.36
N ALA A 239 25.87 9.60 5.79
CA ALA A 239 27.24 9.48 5.28
C ALA A 239 27.81 8.06 5.46
N ILE A 240 28.66 7.65 4.51
CA ILE A 240 29.24 6.31 4.43
C ILE A 240 30.71 6.34 4.85
N ASN A 241 31.09 5.49 5.81
CA ASN A 241 32.48 5.21 6.14
C ASN A 241 32.63 3.73 6.52
N MET A 242 33.32 2.95 5.68
CA MET A 242 33.49 1.50 5.90
C MET A 242 34.68 1.17 6.78
N GLU A 243 35.80 1.85 6.58
CA GLU A 243 37.12 1.42 7.08
C GLU A 243 37.97 2.57 7.61
N GLY A 244 37.59 3.83 7.38
CA GLY A 244 38.32 4.98 7.87
C GLY A 244 38.17 5.21 9.36
N ASP A 245 38.92 6.18 9.88
CA ASP A 245 38.85 6.58 11.30
C ASP A 245 37.40 6.86 11.71
N MET A 246 37.04 6.39 12.89
CA MET A 246 35.69 6.51 13.45
C MET A 246 34.57 5.90 12.58
N SER A 247 34.85 4.92 11.71
CA SER A 247 33.82 4.22 10.90
C SER A 247 32.67 3.64 11.71
N ALA A 248 32.93 3.18 12.93
CA ALA A 248 31.90 2.71 13.85
C ALA A 248 30.88 3.80 14.23
N GLY A 249 31.26 5.08 14.20
CA GLY A 249 30.40 6.23 14.47
C GLY A 249 29.72 6.83 13.24
N ALA A 250 30.04 6.36 12.03
CA ALA A 250 29.40 6.85 10.82
C ALA A 250 27.97 6.30 10.68
N PRO A 251 27.03 7.08 10.08
CA PRO A 251 25.66 6.62 9.85
C PRO A 251 25.58 5.28 9.10
N LEU A 252 26.44 5.10 8.09
CA LEU A 252 26.56 3.84 7.35
C LEU A 252 27.98 3.29 7.40
N ASN A 253 28.06 2.04 7.85
CA ASN A 253 29.25 1.19 7.85
C ASN A 253 28.87 -0.24 7.47
N MET A 254 29.84 -1.16 7.51
CA MET A 254 29.62 -2.53 7.03
C MET A 254 28.56 -3.30 7.84
N GLU A 255 28.50 -3.09 9.15
CA GLU A 255 27.50 -3.76 9.99
C GLU A 255 26.09 -3.24 9.70
N ARG A 256 25.91 -1.92 9.51
CA ARG A 256 24.62 -1.35 9.08
C ARG A 256 24.16 -1.90 7.73
N LEU A 257 25.05 -2.03 6.75
CA LEU A 257 24.71 -2.59 5.44
C LEU A 257 24.37 -4.09 5.51
N ASN A 258 25.08 -4.86 6.32
CA ASN A 258 24.73 -6.27 6.56
C ASN A 258 23.33 -6.40 7.18
N PHE A 259 22.98 -5.52 8.11
CA PHE A 259 21.63 -5.47 8.68
C PHE A 259 20.57 -5.15 7.62
N VAL A 260 20.80 -4.12 6.80
CA VAL A 260 19.89 -3.77 5.69
C VAL A 260 19.68 -4.96 4.76
N LYS A 261 20.77 -5.62 4.32
CA LYS A 261 20.70 -6.80 3.46
C LYS A 261 19.83 -7.90 4.06
N LEU A 262 20.03 -8.22 5.34
CA LEU A 262 19.24 -9.24 6.03
C LEU A 262 17.75 -8.89 6.02
N LYS A 263 17.37 -7.65 6.37
CA LYS A 263 15.96 -7.23 6.39
C LYS A 263 15.32 -7.28 5.00
N LEU A 264 16.06 -6.91 3.95
CA LEU A 264 15.56 -6.99 2.57
C LEU A 264 15.34 -8.45 2.13
N GLN A 265 16.22 -9.37 2.54
CA GLN A 265 16.05 -10.81 2.27
C GLN A 265 14.83 -11.38 3.01
N GLU A 266 14.65 -11.04 4.28
CA GLU A 266 13.46 -11.43 5.05
C GLU A 266 12.17 -10.91 4.39
N ALA A 267 12.16 -9.67 3.90
CA ALA A 267 11.00 -9.09 3.21
C ALA A 267 10.69 -9.80 1.89
N PHE A 268 11.72 -10.13 1.12
CA PHE A 268 11.57 -10.93 -0.09
C PHE A 268 10.96 -12.31 0.20
N GLU A 269 11.47 -13.02 1.21
CA GLU A 269 10.94 -14.34 1.59
C GLU A 269 9.50 -14.24 2.12
N PHE A 270 9.16 -13.19 2.87
CA PHE A 270 7.78 -12.98 3.32
C PHE A 270 6.83 -12.72 2.12
N SER A 271 7.24 -11.90 1.16
CA SER A 271 6.44 -11.70 -0.06
C SER A 271 6.20 -13.00 -0.82
N LYS A 272 7.28 -13.75 -1.04
CA LYS A 272 7.27 -14.98 -1.83
C LYS A 272 6.47 -16.09 -1.17
N ASN A 273 6.58 -16.24 0.14
CA ASN A 273 6.06 -17.40 0.86
C ASN A 273 4.77 -17.09 1.64
N VAL A 274 4.39 -15.83 1.83
CA VAL A 274 3.19 -15.46 2.61
C VAL A 274 2.27 -14.57 1.78
N TYR A 275 2.72 -13.35 1.44
CA TYR A 275 1.83 -12.36 0.82
C TYR A 275 1.29 -12.77 -0.55
N VAL A 276 2.16 -13.11 -1.51
CA VAL A 276 1.73 -13.44 -2.88
C VAL A 276 0.90 -14.73 -2.92
N PRO A 277 1.30 -15.84 -2.26
CA PRO A 277 0.48 -17.04 -2.19
C PRO A 277 -0.91 -16.80 -1.60
N ASP A 278 -1.04 -16.00 -0.53
CA ASP A 278 -2.33 -15.68 0.08
C ASP A 278 -3.25 -14.93 -0.88
N VAL A 279 -2.75 -13.91 -1.57
CA VAL A 279 -3.54 -13.15 -2.54
C VAL A 279 -4.07 -14.08 -3.64
N ILE A 280 -3.21 -14.96 -4.18
CA ILE A 280 -3.59 -15.91 -5.23
C ILE A 280 -4.61 -16.92 -4.70
N ALA A 281 -4.40 -17.45 -3.49
CA ALA A 281 -5.30 -18.41 -2.88
C ALA A 281 -6.68 -17.78 -2.61
N ILE A 282 -6.73 -16.60 -2.00
CA ILE A 282 -7.99 -15.86 -1.74
C ILE A 282 -8.69 -15.56 -3.07
N ALA A 283 -7.98 -15.02 -4.07
CA ALA A 283 -8.57 -14.75 -5.39
C ALA A 283 -9.21 -16.01 -6.01
N SER A 284 -8.64 -17.19 -5.76
CA SER A 284 -9.18 -18.46 -6.28
C SER A 284 -10.57 -18.83 -5.74
N TYR A 285 -10.92 -18.38 -4.52
CA TYR A 285 -12.24 -18.55 -3.91
C TYR A 285 -13.25 -17.48 -4.37
N TYR A 286 -12.76 -16.33 -4.83
CA TYR A 286 -13.58 -15.20 -5.28
C TYR A 286 -13.64 -15.06 -6.81
N LYS A 287 -13.37 -16.13 -7.59
CA LYS A 287 -13.42 -16.11 -9.07
C LYS A 287 -14.74 -15.62 -9.68
N GLY A 288 -15.86 -15.73 -8.95
CA GLY A 288 -17.17 -15.20 -9.38
C GLY A 288 -17.38 -13.72 -9.08
N TRP A 289 -16.49 -13.10 -8.32
CA TRP A 289 -16.52 -11.68 -7.95
C TRP A 289 -15.50 -10.91 -8.80
N LEU A 290 -15.87 -10.64 -10.06
CA LEU A 290 -15.03 -9.90 -11.01
C LEU A 290 -15.47 -8.42 -11.15
N TYR A 291 -16.14 -7.90 -10.13
CA TYR A 291 -16.59 -6.51 -10.09
C TYR A 291 -15.45 -5.56 -9.72
N GLY A 292 -15.65 -4.26 -9.92
CA GLY A 292 -14.73 -3.22 -9.45
C GLY A 292 -13.65 -2.78 -10.44
N GLY A 293 -13.64 -3.28 -11.69
CA GLY A 293 -12.67 -2.86 -12.70
C GLY A 293 -12.72 -1.35 -13.00
N GLY A 294 -13.92 -0.79 -13.16
CA GLY A 294 -14.09 0.65 -13.41
C GLY A 294 -13.25 1.14 -14.58
N LEU A 295 -12.39 2.13 -14.35
CA LEU A 295 -11.52 2.71 -15.36
C LEU A 295 -10.30 1.87 -15.70
N SER A 296 -9.95 0.84 -14.91
CA SER A 296 -8.75 0.02 -15.18
C SER A 296 -8.83 -0.73 -16.52
N ALA A 297 -10.04 -0.96 -17.02
CA ALA A 297 -10.26 -1.58 -18.33
C ALA A 297 -9.98 -0.63 -19.51
N THR A 298 -9.97 0.69 -19.27
CA THR A 298 -9.92 1.69 -20.34
C THR A 298 -8.76 2.66 -20.20
N ASN A 299 -8.64 3.34 -19.06
CA ASN A 299 -7.75 4.47 -18.87
C ASN A 299 -6.86 4.23 -17.65
N VAL A 300 -5.55 4.05 -17.89
CA VAL A 300 -4.54 3.88 -16.84
C VAL A 300 -3.33 4.77 -17.12
N MET A 301 -2.66 5.21 -16.06
CA MET A 301 -1.50 6.10 -16.14
C MET A 301 -0.53 5.81 -15.00
N ASP A 302 0.76 5.88 -15.31
CA ASP A 302 1.84 6.02 -14.33
C ASP A 302 2.93 6.93 -14.91
N TYR A 303 3.65 7.68 -14.06
CA TYR A 303 4.76 8.50 -14.54
C TYR A 303 5.96 7.65 -14.97
N GLY A 304 6.10 6.44 -14.44
CA GLY A 304 7.25 5.57 -14.56
C GLY A 304 8.29 5.87 -13.48
N ASP A 305 8.84 4.81 -12.87
CA ASP A 305 9.84 4.93 -11.81
C ASP A 305 10.86 3.76 -11.87
N TYR A 306 11.86 3.85 -10.99
CA TYR A 306 12.91 2.86 -10.78
C TYR A 306 13.81 2.67 -12.00
N GLU A 307 14.33 3.79 -12.52
CA GLU A 307 15.39 3.84 -13.53
C GLU A 307 16.52 2.85 -13.20
N ALA A 308 16.83 1.95 -14.14
CA ALA A 308 17.98 1.07 -14.00
C ALA A 308 19.31 1.84 -14.11
N ILE A 309 19.32 2.96 -14.83
CA ILE A 309 20.44 3.87 -14.97
C ILE A 309 19.97 5.28 -14.59
N GLN A 310 20.58 5.85 -13.55
CA GLN A 310 20.24 7.18 -13.02
C GLN A 310 20.21 8.26 -14.12
N GLY A 311 19.10 8.96 -14.24
CA GLY A 311 18.87 10.02 -15.24
C GLY A 311 18.49 9.50 -16.62
N GLN A 312 18.20 8.20 -16.79
CA GLN A 312 17.74 7.60 -18.04
C GLN A 312 16.36 6.95 -17.88
N LYS A 313 15.31 7.76 -18.05
CA LYS A 313 13.91 7.34 -17.94
C LYS A 313 13.52 6.17 -18.84
N SER A 314 14.15 6.02 -20.01
CA SER A 314 13.93 4.86 -20.90
C SER A 314 14.35 3.51 -20.29
N THR A 315 15.01 3.54 -19.12
CA THR A 315 15.44 2.35 -18.37
C THR A 315 14.59 2.06 -17.14
N ASP A 316 13.45 2.75 -16.98
CA ASP A 316 12.49 2.49 -15.91
C ASP A 316 12.14 1.00 -15.83
N ARG A 317 12.25 0.42 -14.64
CA ARG A 317 11.81 -0.97 -14.38
C ARG A 317 10.31 -1.09 -14.24
N LEU A 318 9.65 0.01 -13.86
CA LEU A 318 8.21 0.20 -13.98
C LEU A 318 7.99 1.31 -15.00
N PRO A 319 7.94 1.00 -16.30
CA PRO A 319 7.77 2.02 -17.33
C PRO A 319 6.38 2.65 -17.23
N GLY A 320 6.34 3.98 -17.31
CA GLY A 320 5.11 4.77 -17.29
C GLY A 320 4.49 4.96 -18.68
N GLY A 321 3.57 5.92 -18.74
CA GLY A 321 2.79 6.28 -19.92
C GLY A 321 1.29 6.30 -19.63
N VAL A 322 0.50 6.61 -20.65
CA VAL A 322 -0.97 6.65 -20.58
C VAL A 322 -1.55 5.70 -21.61
N ILE A 323 -2.43 4.80 -21.17
CA ILE A 323 -3.30 4.01 -22.04
C ILE A 323 -4.69 4.63 -21.96
N LEU A 324 -5.33 4.84 -23.11
CA LEU A 324 -6.66 5.41 -23.21
C LEU A 324 -7.60 4.49 -23.98
N ASN A 325 -8.88 4.52 -23.63
CA ASN A 325 -9.97 3.81 -24.32
C ASN A 325 -9.75 2.29 -24.46
N GLY A 326 -8.91 1.70 -23.61
CA GLY A 326 -8.58 0.27 -23.64
C GLY A 326 -7.69 -0.14 -24.82
N ASN A 327 -7.02 0.79 -25.49
CA ASN A 327 -6.08 0.48 -26.56
C ASN A 327 -4.67 0.18 -26.01
N TRP A 328 -4.41 -1.07 -25.62
CA TRP A 328 -3.12 -1.48 -25.06
C TRP A 328 -1.98 -1.57 -26.10
N ASN A 329 -2.27 -1.36 -27.39
CA ASN A 329 -1.26 -1.31 -28.43
C ASN A 329 -0.64 0.09 -28.59
N GLU A 330 -1.16 1.08 -27.88
CA GLU A 330 -0.71 2.47 -27.93
C GLU A 330 -0.47 2.98 -26.51
N ILE A 331 0.77 3.37 -26.24
CA ILE A 331 1.16 3.97 -24.97
C ILE A 331 1.52 5.42 -25.27
N HIS A 332 0.66 6.34 -24.85
CA HIS A 332 0.93 7.77 -24.98
C HIS A 332 2.01 8.18 -23.96
N PRO A 333 2.97 9.03 -24.35
CA PRO A 333 3.92 9.58 -23.40
C PRO A 333 3.19 10.48 -22.39
N ILE A 334 3.72 10.56 -21.17
CA ILE A 334 3.29 11.52 -20.17
C ILE A 334 4.43 12.50 -19.86
N ASP A 335 4.14 13.79 -19.91
CA ASP A 335 5.06 14.86 -19.56
C ASP A 335 4.44 15.74 -18.46
N PRO A 336 4.96 15.67 -17.21
CA PRO A 336 4.46 16.50 -16.12
C PRO A 336 4.76 18.00 -16.28
N ARG A 337 5.50 18.41 -17.32
CA ARG A 337 5.77 19.82 -17.64
C ARG A 337 4.80 20.42 -18.63
N ASP A 338 4.06 19.58 -19.37
CA ASP A 338 3.14 20.03 -20.40
C ASP A 338 1.83 20.53 -19.76
N PRO A 339 1.49 21.84 -19.87
CA PRO A 339 0.29 22.39 -19.26
C PRO A 339 -1.02 21.85 -19.85
N GLU A 340 -0.97 21.21 -21.02
CA GLU A 340 -2.14 20.61 -21.67
C GLU A 340 -2.40 19.16 -21.23
N GLN A 341 -1.51 18.56 -20.43
CA GLN A 341 -1.66 17.19 -19.94
C GLN A 341 -2.31 17.14 -18.55
N VAL A 342 -1.51 17.24 -17.47
CA VAL A 342 -2.03 17.09 -16.11
C VAL A 342 -2.68 18.40 -15.66
N GLN A 343 -4.01 18.37 -15.49
CA GLN A 343 -4.81 19.52 -15.05
C GLN A 343 -5.74 19.12 -13.89
N GLU A 344 -5.97 20.05 -12.96
CA GLU A 344 -6.84 19.85 -11.81
C GLU A 344 -8.05 20.80 -11.89
N PHE A 345 -9.25 20.27 -11.64
CA PHE A 345 -10.51 21.02 -11.70
C PHE A 345 -11.19 21.05 -10.33
N VAL A 346 -11.87 22.16 -10.01
CA VAL A 346 -12.54 22.40 -8.72
C VAL A 346 -14.03 22.74 -8.86
N THR A 347 -14.66 22.27 -9.95
CA THR A 347 -16.08 22.50 -10.24
C THR A 347 -17.02 21.83 -9.23
N HIS A 348 -16.58 20.70 -8.69
CA HIS A 348 -17.25 19.88 -7.67
C HIS A 348 -16.28 19.63 -6.52
#